data_AF-A0A1G5LDP0-F1
#
_entry.id   AF-A0A1G5LDP0-F1
#
_cell.length_a   1.000
_cell.length_b   1.000
_cell.length_c   1.000
_cell.angle_alpha   90.00
_cell.angle_beta   90.00
_cell.angle_gamma   90.00
#
_symmetry.space_group_name_H-M   'P 1'
#
loop_
_entity.id
_entity.type
_entity.pdbx_description
1 polymer ?
#
loop_
_entity_poly.entity_id
_entity_poly.type
_entity_poly.pdbx_seq_one_letter_code
_entity_poly.pdbx_strand_id
1 'polypeptide(L)'
;MIMKISYCTPDGFYYYVPDQHAEQIEAWRNEFSDFLQSIEGKHPFTQYMESINFDDELEYGVFIRSYGGDDFMDWINVEKLKSRGIYRIPAPLDDSEVGIRIDF
;
A
#
# COMPACT_ATOMS: atom_id res chain seq x y z
N MET A 1 24.20 -5.48 -0.72
CA MET A 1 24.20 -4.74 0.56
C MET A 1 22.87 -5.10 1.23
N ILE A 2 22.45 -4.51 2.34
CA ILE A 2 21.07 -4.64 2.79
C ILE A 2 20.50 -3.23 2.80
N MET A 3 19.57 -2.93 1.90
CA MET A 3 18.81 -1.70 1.89
C MET A 3 17.62 -1.83 2.83
N LYS A 4 17.51 -0.90 3.77
CA LYS A 4 16.26 -0.66 4.49
C LYS A 4 15.52 0.40 3.69
N ILE A 5 14.35 0.08 3.15
CA ILE A 5 13.45 1.11 2.62
C ILE A 5 12.71 1.69 3.82
N SER A 6 12.54 3.00 3.89
CA SER A 6 11.81 3.56 5.01
C SER A 6 10.98 4.75 4.65
N TYR A 7 9.86 4.78 5.36
CA TYR A 7 8.81 5.77 5.34
C TYR A 7 7.72 5.45 4.35
N CYS A 8 6.61 5.01 4.93
CA CYS A 8 5.30 4.98 4.34
C CYS A 8 4.30 5.42 5.41
N THR A 9 3.52 6.41 5.02
CA THR A 9 2.51 7.19 5.76
C THR A 9 3.04 8.20 6.79
N PRO A 10 2.30 9.30 7.04
CA PRO A 10 2.52 10.22 8.16
C PRO A 10 2.67 9.55 9.55
N ASP A 11 2.36 8.25 9.67
CA ASP A 11 2.35 7.46 10.90
C ASP A 11 3.68 6.74 11.18
N GLY A 12 4.67 6.82 10.26
CA GLY A 12 6.06 6.45 10.53
C GLY A 12 6.39 4.95 10.50
N PHE A 13 6.00 4.23 9.44
CA PHE A 13 6.34 2.81 9.29
C PHE A 13 7.60 2.55 8.43
N TYR A 14 8.33 1.49 8.80
CA TYR A 14 9.61 1.10 8.22
C TYR A 14 9.51 -0.34 7.69
N TYR A 15 10.08 -0.62 6.51
CA TYR A 15 9.97 -1.93 5.85
C TYR A 15 11.33 -2.44 5.37
N TYR A 16 11.60 -3.71 5.61
CA TYR A 16 12.71 -4.38 4.96
C TYR A 16 12.35 -4.69 3.51
N VAL A 17 13.19 -4.25 2.57
CA VAL A 17 13.05 -4.55 1.14
C VAL A 17 14.43 -4.94 0.58
N PRO A 18 14.59 -6.15 0.02
CA PRO A 18 15.85 -6.54 -0.61
C PRO A 18 16.31 -5.59 -1.71
N ASP A 19 17.62 -5.30 -1.79
CA ASP A 19 18.23 -4.39 -2.79
C ASP A 19 17.73 -4.65 -4.22
N GLN A 20 17.61 -5.93 -4.59
CA GLN A 20 17.18 -6.36 -5.93
C GLN A 20 15.74 -5.92 -6.30
N HIS A 21 14.93 -5.55 -5.32
CA HIS A 21 13.55 -5.09 -5.51
C HIS A 21 13.41 -3.57 -5.29
N ALA A 22 14.42 -2.91 -4.75
CA ALA A 22 14.32 -1.51 -4.36
C ALA A 22 13.98 -0.60 -5.55
N GLU A 23 14.62 -0.80 -6.69
CA GLU A 23 14.36 -0.04 -7.92
C GLU A 23 12.98 -0.31 -8.53
N GLN A 24 12.32 -1.41 -8.13
CA GLN A 24 11.04 -1.85 -8.69
C GLN A 24 9.84 -1.32 -7.90
N ILE A 25 10.04 -0.84 -6.67
CA ILE A 25 8.95 -0.46 -5.79
C ILE A 25 8.06 0.65 -6.39
N GLU A 26 8.65 1.67 -7.00
CA GLU A 26 7.89 2.74 -7.66
C GLU A 26 7.07 2.24 -8.85
N ALA A 27 7.62 1.32 -9.65
CA ALA A 27 6.88 0.70 -10.75
C ALA A 27 5.69 -0.11 -10.21
N TRP A 28 5.91 -0.90 -9.16
CA TRP A 28 4.84 -1.66 -8.50
C TRP A 28 3.78 -0.77 -7.84
N ARG A 29 4.14 0.44 -7.38
CA ARG A 29 3.19 1.42 -6.87
C ARG A 29 2.21 1.89 -7.95
N ASN A 30 2.70 2.14 -9.16
CA ASN A 30 1.83 2.48 -10.29
C ASN A 30 0.91 1.30 -10.64
N GLU A 31 1.44 0.09 -10.70
CA GLU A 31 0.64 -1.11 -10.95
C GLU A 31 -0.41 -1.35 -9.86
N PHE A 32 -0.09 -1.06 -8.60
CA PHE A 32 -1.04 -1.16 -7.50
C PHE A 32 -2.14 -0.10 -7.61
N SER A 33 -1.81 1.12 -8.02
CA SER A 33 -2.80 2.17 -8.32
C SER A 33 -3.78 1.73 -9.42
N ASP A 34 -3.27 1.13 -10.50
CA ASP A 34 -4.11 0.61 -11.59
C ASP A 34 -5.00 -0.54 -11.10
N PHE A 35 -4.45 -1.45 -10.28
CA PHE A 35 -5.22 -2.50 -9.62
C PHE A 35 -6.35 -1.91 -8.77
N LEU A 36 -6.07 -0.89 -7.94
CA LEU A 36 -7.08 -0.23 -7.11
C LEU A 36 -8.19 0.40 -7.97
N GLN A 37 -7.87 0.96 -9.14
CA GLN A 37 -8.87 1.51 -10.05
C GLN A 37 -9.75 0.43 -10.67
N SER A 38 -9.21 -0.77 -10.89
CA SER A 38 -9.95 -1.91 -11.46
C SER A 38 -11.00 -2.53 -10.52
N ILE A 39 -10.97 -2.21 -9.22
CA ILE A 39 -11.87 -2.82 -8.23
C ILE A 39 -13.30 -2.28 -8.38
N GLU A 40 -14.23 -3.18 -8.68
CA GLU A 40 -15.66 -2.87 -8.73
C GLU A 40 -16.38 -3.26 -7.43
N GLY A 41 -17.38 -2.45 -7.03
CA GLY A 41 -18.25 -2.75 -5.90
C GLY A 41 -17.54 -2.73 -4.54
N LYS A 42 -18.02 -3.57 -3.61
CA LYS A 42 -17.53 -3.63 -2.23
C LYS A 42 -16.21 -4.36 -2.13
N HIS A 43 -15.19 -3.68 -1.61
CA HIS A 43 -13.86 -4.27 -1.42
C HIS A 43 -13.19 -3.74 -0.15
N PRO A 44 -12.31 -4.51 0.52
CA PRO A 44 -11.54 -4.05 1.68
C PRO A 44 -10.80 -2.71 1.46
N PHE A 45 -10.24 -2.49 0.27
CA PHE A 45 -9.58 -1.23 -0.11
C PHE A 45 -10.55 -0.08 -0.45
N THR A 46 -11.83 -0.22 -0.16
CA THR A 46 -12.85 0.75 -0.57
C THR A 46 -13.64 1.25 0.62
N GLN A 47 -13.52 2.55 0.91
CA GLN A 47 -14.30 3.23 1.91
C GLN A 47 -15.46 3.99 1.27
N TYR A 48 -16.61 3.91 1.91
CA TYR A 48 -17.85 4.55 1.47
C TYR A 48 -18.00 5.91 2.12
N MET A 49 -18.22 6.95 1.32
CA MET A 49 -18.39 8.32 1.83
C MET A 49 -19.83 8.83 1.76
N GLU A 50 -20.66 8.26 0.89
CA GLU A 50 -22.05 8.68 0.74
C GLU A 50 -22.95 7.47 0.60
N SER A 51 -24.06 7.48 1.34
CA SER A 51 -25.17 6.57 1.16
C SER A 51 -26.39 7.35 0.69
N ILE A 52 -26.91 6.98 -0.46
CA ILE A 52 -28.11 7.56 -1.07
C ILE A 52 -29.22 6.54 -0.84
N ASN A 53 -30.33 6.96 -0.23
CA ASN A 53 -31.51 6.10 -0.11
C ASN A 53 -32.39 6.36 -1.32
N PHE A 54 -32.45 5.41 -2.25
CA PHE A 54 -33.24 5.49 -3.47
C PHE A 54 -34.27 4.36 -3.48
N ASP A 55 -35.56 4.69 -3.53
CA ASP A 55 -36.67 3.71 -3.49
C ASP A 55 -36.57 2.67 -2.34
N ASP A 56 -36.28 3.13 -1.11
CA ASP A 56 -36.07 2.29 0.09
C ASP A 56 -34.87 1.32 0.01
N GLU A 57 -34.03 1.42 -1.02
CA GLU A 57 -32.74 0.74 -1.13
C GLU A 57 -31.58 1.69 -0.83
N LEU A 58 -30.67 1.24 0.04
CA LEU A 58 -29.46 1.98 0.38
C LEU A 58 -28.40 1.76 -0.70
N GLU A 59 -28.22 2.75 -1.56
CA GLU A 59 -27.14 2.80 -2.54
C GLU A 59 -25.94 3.58 -1.97
N TYR A 60 -24.74 3.30 -2.49
CA TYR A 60 -23.54 4.04 -2.10
C TYR A 60 -22.96 4.79 -3.31
N GLY A 61 -22.94 6.12 -3.23
CA GLY A 61 -22.65 6.99 -4.37
C GLY A 61 -21.18 7.39 -4.53
N VAL A 62 -20.39 7.35 -3.45
CA VAL A 62 -18.98 7.78 -3.46
C VAL A 62 -18.09 6.75 -2.76
N PHE A 63 -17.06 6.32 -3.49
CA PHE A 63 -16.05 5.39 -3.04
C PHE A 63 -14.69 6.08 -3.05
N ILE A 64 -13.94 5.98 -1.96
CA ILE A 64 -12.53 6.33 -1.93
C ILE A 64 -11.70 5.07 -1.73
N ARG A 65 -10.53 5.02 -2.39
CA ARG A 65 -9.58 3.94 -2.15
C ARG A 65 -8.83 4.23 -0.85
N SER A 66 -8.91 3.30 0.10
CA SER A 66 -8.28 3.42 1.41
C SER A 66 -7.32 2.24 1.59
N TYR A 67 -6.04 2.55 1.75
CA TYR A 67 -4.98 1.58 1.93
C TYR A 67 -3.81 2.24 2.68
N GLY A 68 -3.08 1.45 3.47
CA GLY A 68 -1.85 1.86 4.11
C GLY A 68 -0.62 1.18 3.52
N GLY A 69 0.53 1.37 4.18
CA GLY A 69 1.77 0.71 3.79
C GLY A 69 1.72 -0.80 3.87
N ASP A 70 1.17 -1.33 4.95
CA ASP A 70 1.08 -2.78 5.15
C ASP A 70 0.27 -3.42 4.01
N ASP A 71 -0.83 -2.79 3.57
CA ASP A 71 -1.65 -3.27 2.46
C ASP A 71 -0.88 -3.34 1.13
N PHE A 72 -0.11 -2.29 0.81
CA PHE A 72 0.71 -2.27 -0.40
C PHE A 72 1.84 -3.31 -0.35
N MET A 73 2.52 -3.43 0.79
CA MET A 73 3.61 -4.41 0.94
C MET A 73 3.08 -5.85 0.90
N ASP A 74 1.92 -6.11 1.47
CA ASP A 74 1.25 -7.41 1.37
C ASP A 74 0.83 -7.71 -0.06
N TRP A 75 0.30 -6.72 -0.80
CA TRP A 75 0.03 -6.88 -2.22
C TRP A 75 1.29 -7.24 -3.02
N ILE A 76 2.44 -6.63 -2.74
CA ILE A 76 3.70 -7.00 -3.40
C ILE A 76 4.08 -8.45 -3.07
N ASN A 77 4.03 -8.84 -1.80
CA ASN A 77 4.37 -10.19 -1.36
C ASN A 77 3.50 -11.24 -2.08
N VAL A 78 2.20 -10.97 -2.22
CA VAL A 78 1.25 -11.87 -2.86
C VAL A 78 1.38 -11.84 -4.38
N GLU A 79 1.41 -10.66 -5.01
CA GLU A 79 1.30 -10.53 -6.45
C GLU A 79 2.62 -10.59 -7.20
N LYS A 80 3.71 -10.09 -6.61
CA LYS A 80 5.02 -10.01 -7.26
C LYS A 80 5.97 -11.10 -6.79
N LEU A 81 6.05 -11.30 -5.48
CA LEU A 81 7.07 -12.19 -4.90
C LEU A 81 6.56 -13.62 -4.69
N LYS A 82 5.24 -13.82 -4.67
CA LYS A 82 4.56 -15.11 -4.36
C LYS A 82 5.11 -15.74 -3.06
N SER A 83 5.59 -14.90 -2.15
CA SER A 83 6.26 -15.25 -0.90
C SER A 83 6.42 -14.00 -0.03
N ARG A 84 6.66 -14.19 1.27
CA ARG A 84 6.89 -13.08 2.21
C ARG A 84 8.34 -12.58 2.11
N GLY A 85 8.59 -11.68 1.16
CA GLY A 85 9.92 -11.08 0.93
C GLY A 85 10.09 -9.68 1.50
N ILE A 86 9.00 -8.94 1.68
CA ILE A 86 8.96 -7.59 2.27
C ILE A 86 8.18 -7.65 3.57
N TYR A 87 8.67 -6.98 4.62
CA TYR A 87 7.99 -6.98 5.91
C TYR A 87 8.34 -5.77 6.75
N ARG A 88 7.43 -5.41 7.65
CA ARG A 88 7.60 -4.31 8.60
C ARG A 88 8.74 -4.58 9.58
N ILE A 89 9.53 -3.55 9.85
CA ILE A 89 10.64 -3.55 10.82
C ILE A 89 10.46 -2.43 11.84
N PRO A 90 11.10 -2.52 13.03
CA PRO A 90 11.15 -1.41 13.97
C PRO A 90 11.79 -0.18 13.34
N ALA A 91 11.42 1.01 13.83
CA ALA A 91 12.09 2.25 13.47
C ALA A 91 13.59 2.16 13.81
N PRO A 92 14.49 2.56 12.90
CA PRO A 92 15.90 2.66 13.16
C PRO A 92 16.20 3.79 14.15
N LEU A 93 17.40 3.76 14.73
CA LEU A 93 17.86 4.81 15.66
C LEU A 93 18.00 6.17 14.97
N ASP A 94 18.31 6.17 13.67
CA ASP A 94 18.35 7.33 12.80
C ASP A 94 18.01 6.96 11.34
N ASP A 95 17.78 7.97 10.51
CA ASP A 95 17.39 7.79 9.11
C ASP A 95 18.57 7.50 8.16
N SER A 96 19.80 7.28 8.66
CA SER A 96 20.99 7.14 7.80
C SER A 96 20.97 5.87 6.94
N GLU A 97 20.20 4.86 7.34
CA GLU A 97 20.07 3.58 6.63
C GLU A 97 18.83 3.54 5.70
N VAL A 98 18.08 4.63 5.59
CA VAL A 98 16.87 4.74 4.77
C VAL A 98 17.22 4.93 3.30
N GLY A 99 16.99 3.90 2.49
CA GLY A 99 17.34 3.89 1.06
C GLY A 99 16.30 4.52 0.13
N ILE A 100 15.01 4.42 0.44
CA ILE A 100 13.90 4.91 -0.39
C ILE A 100 12.78 5.40 0.53
N ARG A 101 12.11 6.50 0.15
CA ARG A 101 10.96 7.11 0.84
C ARG A 101 9.75 7.13 -0.08
N ILE A 102 8.58 6.71 0.42
CA ILE A 102 7.36 6.60 -0.38
C ILE A 102 6.19 7.22 0.39
N ASP A 103 5.57 8.24 -0.20
CA ASP A 103 4.39 8.89 0.37
C ASP A 103 3.10 8.21 -0.14
N PHE A 104 2.12 8.08 0.76
CA PHE A 104 0.82 7.42 0.52
C PHE A 104 -0.31 8.39 0.81
#